data_AF-A0A800IIH3-F1
#
_entry.id   AF-A0A800IIH3-F1
#
_cell.length_a   1.000
_cell.length_b   1.000
_cell.length_c   1.000
_cell.angle_alpha   90.00
_cell.angle_beta   90.00
_cell.angle_gamma   90.00
#
_symmetry.space_group_name_H-M   'P 1'
#
loop_
_entity.id
_entity.type
_entity.pdbx_description
1 polymer ?
#
loop_
_entity_poly.entity_id
_entity_poly.type
_entity_poly.pdbx_seq_one_letter_code
_entity_poly.pdbx_strand_id
1 'polypeptide(L)'
;MILNPITDIIVWNSNLRQIVVLRMDSLLVGILGSYVAKYHAGIFNKYKSQLGIIGLCFITFLTIQFFSFSIEGVYFSVFYPVLFSVFVLLVFPYIMSYRFSQKATHVMGFISKSSYVVYLSHLPILNLMTYYLSEKVNHPVLLVIPWLFVTFGLSYLIHMYFEKPIMDLR
;
A
#
# COMPACT_ATOMS: atom_id res chain seq x y z
N MET A 1 -13.71 -1.68 -26.95
CA MET A 1 -13.41 -1.40 -25.54
C MET A 1 -13.49 0.11 -25.38
N ILE A 2 -14.71 0.62 -25.20
CA ILE A 2 -14.96 2.07 -25.14
C ILE A 2 -14.39 2.53 -23.80
N LEU A 3 -13.42 3.45 -23.86
CA LEU A 3 -12.92 4.17 -22.70
C LEU A 3 -14.09 4.99 -22.15
N ASN A 4 -14.85 4.41 -21.23
CA ASN A 4 -15.75 5.21 -20.40
C ASN A 4 -14.88 6.29 -19.76
N PRO A 5 -15.31 7.56 -19.80
CA PRO A 5 -14.57 8.62 -19.15
C PRO A 5 -14.40 8.22 -17.69
N ILE A 6 -13.19 8.34 -17.19
CA ILE A 6 -12.86 8.06 -15.79
C ILE A 6 -13.46 9.22 -15.00
N THR A 7 -14.77 9.14 -14.74
CA THR A 7 -15.54 10.14 -13.99
C THR A 7 -15.81 9.64 -12.57
N ASP A 8 -15.58 8.36 -12.33
CA ASP A 8 -15.94 7.67 -11.10
C ASP A 8 -14.71 7.08 -10.41
N ILE A 9 -14.62 7.25 -9.09
CA ILE A 9 -13.54 6.78 -8.23
C ILE A 9 -13.33 5.26 -8.37
N ILE A 10 -14.44 4.53 -8.56
CA ILE A 10 -14.44 3.08 -8.72
C ILE A 10 -13.74 2.69 -10.02
N VAL A 11 -14.02 3.41 -11.10
CA VAL A 11 -13.46 3.19 -12.44
C VAL A 11 -11.99 3.59 -12.49
N TRP A 12 -11.60 4.69 -11.85
CA TRP A 12 -10.18 5.08 -11.70
C TRP A 12 -9.40 4.03 -10.92
N ASN A 13 -9.96 3.55 -9.81
CA ASN A 13 -9.29 2.58 -8.95
C ASN A 13 -9.11 1.22 -9.66
N SER A 14 -10.11 0.72 -10.39
CA SER A 14 -10.01 -0.57 -11.08
C SER A 14 -9.13 -0.52 -12.32
N ASN A 15 -9.21 0.55 -13.13
CA ASN A 15 -8.54 0.61 -14.44
C ASN A 15 -7.13 1.20 -14.40
N LEU A 16 -6.79 2.00 -13.39
CA LEU A 16 -5.47 2.62 -13.30
C LEU A 16 -4.74 2.17 -12.06
N ARG A 17 -5.34 2.43 -10.89
CA ARG A 17 -4.64 2.17 -9.63
C ARG A 17 -4.35 0.68 -9.49
N GLN A 18 -5.34 -0.21 -9.63
CA GLN A 18 -5.19 -1.64 -9.33
C GLN A 18 -4.29 -2.42 -10.29
N ILE A 19 -3.95 -1.87 -11.46
CA ILE A 19 -3.10 -2.55 -12.45
C ILE A 19 -1.63 -2.47 -12.05
N VAL A 20 -1.00 -3.63 -11.83
CA VAL A 20 0.39 -3.74 -11.35
C VAL A 20 1.39 -3.05 -12.28
N VAL A 21 1.22 -3.20 -13.60
CA VAL A 21 2.12 -2.58 -14.59
C VAL A 21 2.10 -1.05 -14.49
N LEU A 22 0.94 -0.46 -14.24
CA LEU A 22 0.77 0.98 -14.06
C LEU A 22 1.25 1.49 -12.70
N ARG A 23 1.64 0.59 -11.78
CA ARG A 23 2.27 0.94 -10.50
C ARG A 23 3.78 0.83 -10.51
N MET A 24 4.40 0.39 -11.61
CA MET A 24 5.86 0.30 -11.70
C MET A 24 6.53 1.64 -11.38
N ASP A 25 5.87 2.76 -11.69
CA ASP A 25 6.33 4.11 -11.39
C ASP A 25 6.62 4.30 -9.88
N SER A 26 5.69 3.88 -9.03
CA SER A 26 5.83 3.98 -7.57
C SER A 26 6.93 3.06 -7.02
N LEU A 27 7.10 1.87 -7.62
CA LEU A 27 8.17 0.94 -7.26
C LEU A 27 9.54 1.51 -7.64
N LEU A 28 9.66 2.11 -8.83
CA LEU A 28 10.88 2.76 -9.30
C LEU A 28 11.27 3.93 -8.41
N VAL A 29 10.32 4.77 -7.97
CA VAL A 29 10.58 5.85 -7.01
C VAL A 29 11.12 5.28 -5.70
N GLY A 30 10.57 4.17 -5.20
CA GLY A 30 11.08 3.49 -4.01
C GLY A 30 12.51 2.97 -4.19
N ILE A 31 12.82 2.34 -5.33
CA ILE A 31 14.17 1.85 -5.65
C ILE A 31 15.16 3.02 -5.73
N LEU A 32 14.81 4.10 -6.42
CA LEU A 32 15.61 5.33 -6.48
C LEU A 32 15.85 5.90 -5.08
N GLY A 33 14.82 5.91 -4.24
CA GLY A 33 14.93 6.29 -2.84
C GLY A 33 15.95 5.49 -2.06
N SER A 34 15.94 4.17 -2.21
CA SER A 34 16.91 3.27 -1.57
C SER A 34 18.34 3.50 -2.07
N TYR A 35 18.50 3.78 -3.36
CA TYR A 35 19.79 4.11 -3.96
C TYR A 35 20.33 5.43 -3.38
N VAL A 36 19.53 6.48 -3.36
CA VAL A 36 19.92 7.79 -2.79
C VAL A 36 20.21 7.67 -1.30
N ALA A 37 19.42 6.90 -0.55
CA ALA A 37 19.67 6.66 0.87
C ALA A 37 21.02 5.97 1.12
N LYS A 38 21.45 5.09 0.22
CA LYS A 38 22.73 4.36 0.33
C LYS A 38 23.93 5.23 -0.04
N TYR A 39 23.87 5.95 -1.16
CA TYR A 39 25.03 6.69 -1.69
C TYR A 39 25.09 8.16 -1.25
N HIS A 40 23.95 8.76 -0.87
CA HIS A 40 23.84 10.16 -0.45
C HIS A 40 23.21 10.31 0.94
N ALA A 41 23.49 9.37 1.84
CA ALA A 41 23.00 9.36 3.23
C ALA A 41 23.24 10.69 3.97
N GLY A 42 24.34 11.39 3.67
CA GLY A 42 24.66 12.69 4.26
C GLY A 42 23.60 13.76 4.00
N ILE A 43 23.01 13.79 2.80
CA ILE A 43 21.95 14.73 2.44
C ILE A 43 20.67 14.40 3.21
N PHE A 44 20.31 13.11 3.26
CA PHE A 44 19.14 12.62 3.97
C PHE A 44 19.22 12.92 5.47
N ASN A 45 20.37 12.68 6.09
CA ASN A 45 20.53 12.90 7.52
C ASN A 45 20.58 14.40 7.88
N LYS A 46 21.16 15.25 7.02
CA LYS A 46 21.21 16.70 7.24
C LYS A 46 19.83 17.35 7.17
N TYR A 47 19.00 16.93 6.23
CA TYR A 47 17.70 17.55 5.95
C TYR A 47 16.49 16.72 6.38
N LYS A 48 16.69 15.65 7.16
CA LYS A 48 15.64 14.67 7.53
C LYS A 48 14.33 15.29 8.01
N SER A 49 14.38 16.26 8.90
CA SER A 49 13.18 16.87 9.48
C SER A 49 12.48 17.79 8.48
N GLN A 50 13.25 18.55 7.68
CA GLN A 50 12.70 19.44 6.66
C GLN A 50 12.06 18.64 5.53
N LEU A 51 12.74 17.60 5.02
CA LEU A 51 12.20 16.70 4.00
C LEU A 51 10.95 15.97 4.51
N GLY A 52 10.95 15.51 5.76
CA GLY A 52 9.80 14.86 6.38
C GLY A 52 8.57 15.76 6.49
N ILE A 53 8.75 17.00 6.95
CA ILE A 53 7.66 17.98 7.07
C ILE A 53 7.13 18.36 5.69
N ILE A 54 8.03 18.66 4.74
CA ILE A 54 7.66 18.99 3.35
C ILE A 54 6.86 17.83 2.73
N GLY A 55 7.37 16.60 2.84
CA GLY A 55 6.69 15.41 2.34
C GLY A 55 5.29 15.26 2.94
N LEU A 56 5.16 15.40 4.26
CA LEU A 56 3.87 15.28 4.94
C LEU A 56 2.86 16.37 4.52
N CYS A 57 3.32 17.62 4.40
CA CYS A 57 2.48 18.73 3.93
C CYS A 57 1.96 18.48 2.51
N PHE A 58 2.83 18.04 1.59
CA PHE A 58 2.43 17.76 0.22
C PHE A 58 1.54 16.52 0.09
N ILE A 59 1.79 15.46 0.87
CA ILE A 59 0.88 14.30 0.94
C ILE A 59 -0.51 14.74 1.39
N THR A 60 -0.58 15.56 2.45
CA THR A 60 -1.85 16.07 2.97
C THR A 60 -2.56 16.93 1.93
N PHE A 61 -1.84 17.84 1.28
CA PHE A 61 -2.36 18.68 0.21
C PHE A 61 -2.92 17.86 -0.96
N LEU A 62 -2.15 16.89 -1.47
CA LEU A 62 -2.61 15.98 -2.53
C LEU A 62 -3.83 15.17 -2.11
N THR A 63 -3.89 14.74 -0.85
CA THR A 63 -5.03 13.99 -0.32
C THR A 63 -6.29 14.86 -0.28
N ILE A 64 -6.18 16.11 0.19
CA ILE A 64 -7.30 17.07 0.15
C ILE A 64 -7.74 17.30 -1.29
N GLN A 65 -6.80 17.54 -2.20
CA GLN A 65 -7.10 17.73 -3.62
C GLN A 65 -7.84 16.52 -4.21
N PHE A 66 -7.43 15.31 -3.86
CA PHE A 66 -8.08 14.08 -4.32
C PHE A 66 -9.54 13.98 -3.88
N PHE A 67 -9.89 14.49 -2.70
CA PHE A 67 -11.27 14.51 -2.21
C PHE A 67 -12.08 15.73 -2.67
N SER A 68 -11.43 16.84 -3.02
CA SER A 68 -12.10 18.09 -3.38
C SER A 68 -12.41 18.23 -4.87
N PHE A 69 -11.70 17.55 -5.75
CA PHE A 69 -11.85 17.69 -7.21
C PHE A 69 -12.43 16.43 -7.86
N SER A 70 -13.11 16.60 -8.99
CA SER A 70 -13.48 15.47 -9.85
C SER A 70 -12.22 14.78 -10.37
N ILE A 71 -12.20 13.45 -10.28
CA ILE A 71 -11.03 12.61 -10.61
C ILE A 71 -10.99 12.42 -12.11
N GLU A 72 -10.74 13.50 -12.84
CA GLU A 72 -10.76 13.52 -14.29
C GLU A 72 -9.43 13.98 -14.88
N GLY A 73 -9.08 13.39 -16.02
CA GLY A 73 -7.94 13.84 -16.83
C GLY A 73 -6.59 13.22 -16.49
N VAL A 74 -5.56 13.72 -17.19
CA VAL A 74 -4.19 13.20 -17.17
C VAL A 74 -3.52 13.42 -15.80
N TYR A 75 -3.91 14.48 -15.09
CA TYR A 75 -3.38 14.79 -13.76
C TYR A 75 -3.59 13.65 -12.77
N PHE A 76 -4.85 13.21 -12.57
CA PHE A 76 -5.16 12.14 -11.64
C PHE A 76 -4.72 10.76 -12.12
N SER A 77 -4.57 10.58 -13.43
CA SER A 77 -4.22 9.29 -14.02
C SER A 77 -2.72 9.00 -13.99
N VAL A 78 -1.88 10.03 -14.18
CA VAL A 78 -0.43 9.86 -14.36
C VAL A 78 0.37 10.64 -13.32
N PHE A 79 0.09 11.93 -13.15
CA PHE A 79 0.91 12.80 -12.30
C PHE A 79 0.66 12.55 -10.81
N TYR A 80 -0.60 12.39 -10.42
CA TYR A 80 -0.98 12.21 -9.02
C TYR A 80 -0.29 10.99 -8.38
N PRO A 81 -0.32 9.77 -8.96
CA PRO A 81 0.36 8.61 -8.38
C PRO A 81 1.87 8.78 -8.26
N VAL A 82 2.51 9.39 -9.26
CA VAL A 82 3.96 9.64 -9.29
C VAL A 82 4.35 10.65 -8.22
N LEU A 83 3.68 11.81 -8.18
CA LEU A 83 3.91 12.85 -7.19
C LEU A 83 3.67 12.35 -5.77
N PHE A 84 2.58 11.60 -5.55
CA PHE A 84 2.30 11.00 -4.26
C PHE A 84 3.44 10.08 -3.81
N SER A 85 3.95 9.24 -4.71
CA SER A 85 5.08 8.34 -4.42
C SER A 85 6.36 9.10 -4.09
N VAL A 86 6.63 10.21 -4.79
CA VAL A 86 7.79 11.08 -4.51
C VAL A 86 7.68 11.75 -3.15
N PHE A 87 6.51 12.28 -2.79
CA PHE A 87 6.33 12.91 -1.49
C PHE A 87 6.37 11.90 -0.34
N VAL A 88 5.86 10.68 -0.55
CA VAL A 88 6.06 9.56 0.38
C VAL A 88 7.55 9.28 0.58
N LEU A 89 8.34 9.26 -0.50
CA LEU A 89 9.79 9.07 -0.40
C LEU A 89 10.47 10.18 0.43
N LEU A 90 10.01 11.43 0.35
CA LEU A 90 10.58 12.52 1.16
C LEU A 90 10.35 12.35 2.67
N VAL A 91 9.36 11.55 3.08
CA VAL A 91 9.10 11.22 4.49
C VAL A 91 10.06 10.16 5.02
N PHE A 92 10.63 9.31 4.15
CA PHE A 92 11.49 8.19 4.56
C PHE A 92 12.71 8.60 5.40
N PRO A 93 13.48 9.66 5.06
CA PRO A 93 14.64 10.08 5.85
C PRO A 93 14.30 10.34 7.33
N TYR A 94 13.11 10.88 7.60
CA TYR A 94 12.65 11.14 8.96
C TYR A 94 12.37 9.83 9.70
N ILE A 95 11.61 8.92 9.09
CA ILE A 95 11.27 7.60 9.67
C ILE A 95 12.53 6.76 9.90
N MET A 96 13.45 6.73 8.95
CA MET A 96 14.71 5.97 9.03
C MET A 96 15.63 6.46 10.14
N SER A 97 15.51 7.72 10.54
CA SER A 97 16.30 8.27 11.65
C SER A 97 15.81 7.82 13.03
N TYR A 98 14.59 7.29 13.11
CA TYR A 98 13.99 6.86 14.36
C TYR A 98 14.51 5.48 14.76
N ARG A 99 15.04 5.37 15.98
CA ARG A 99 15.50 4.08 16.53
C ARG A 99 14.34 3.37 17.19
N PHE A 100 13.80 2.36 16.52
CA PHE A 100 12.78 1.48 17.09
C PHE A 100 13.40 0.46 18.04
N SER A 101 12.63 0.01 19.03
CA SER A 101 13.05 -1.09 19.89
C SER A 101 13.17 -2.39 19.10
N GLN A 102 14.04 -3.31 19.55
CA GLN A 102 14.25 -4.60 18.88
C GLN A 102 12.94 -5.41 18.72
N LYS A 103 12.04 -5.30 19.71
CA LYS A 103 10.70 -5.90 19.66
C LYS A 103 9.86 -5.29 18.55
N ALA A 104 9.83 -3.96 18.43
CA ALA A 104 9.08 -3.27 17.38
C ALA A 104 9.60 -3.62 15.98
N THR A 105 10.93 -3.67 15.78
CA THR A 105 11.51 -4.09 14.51
C THR A 105 11.16 -5.54 14.14
N HIS A 106 11.11 -6.45 15.11
CA HIS A 106 10.72 -7.83 14.87
C HIS A 106 9.25 -7.94 14.44
N VAL A 107 8.35 -7.23 15.14
CA VAL A 107 6.92 -7.18 14.80
C VAL A 107 6.71 -6.55 13.42
N MET A 108 7.35 -5.42 13.13
CA MET A 108 7.30 -4.77 11.81
C MET A 108 7.80 -5.70 10.70
N GLY A 109 8.89 -6.43 10.94
CA GLY A 109 9.43 -7.42 10.00
C GLY A 109 8.45 -8.56 9.74
N PHE A 110 7.81 -9.08 10.79
CA PHE A 110 6.78 -10.11 10.67
C PHE A 110 5.56 -9.63 9.87
N ILE A 111 5.05 -8.43 10.18
CA ILE A 111 3.93 -7.81 9.47
C ILE A 111 4.29 -7.60 7.99
N SER A 112 5.49 -7.08 7.72
CA SER A 112 5.94 -6.79 6.35
C SER A 112 6.00 -8.05 5.48
N LYS A 113 6.54 -9.15 6.01
CA LYS A 113 6.58 -10.45 5.31
C LYS A 113 5.18 -11.02 5.10
N SER A 114 4.35 -11.02 6.16
CA SER A 114 3.00 -11.59 6.10
C SER A 114 2.03 -10.77 5.23
N SER A 115 2.32 -9.48 5.01
CA SER A 115 1.43 -8.57 4.26
C SER A 115 1.18 -9.03 2.84
N TYR A 116 2.16 -9.67 2.19
CA TYR A 116 1.99 -10.18 0.83
C TYR A 116 0.93 -11.29 0.76
N VAL A 117 1.01 -12.26 1.66
CA VAL A 117 0.05 -13.37 1.72
C VAL A 117 -1.34 -12.89 2.08
N VAL A 118 -1.44 -11.95 3.04
CA VAL A 118 -2.71 -11.30 3.38
C VAL A 118 -3.31 -10.59 2.16
N TYR A 119 -2.51 -9.84 1.42
CA TYR A 119 -2.97 -9.18 0.20
C TYR A 119 -3.45 -10.17 -0.86
N LEU A 120 -2.78 -11.31 -1.03
CA LEU A 120 -3.19 -12.30 -2.03
C LEU A 120 -4.48 -13.03 -1.63
N SER A 121 -4.66 -13.31 -0.34
CA SER A 121 -5.74 -14.17 0.16
C SER A 121 -7.04 -13.41 0.45
N HIS A 122 -7.00 -12.11 0.77
CA HIS A 122 -8.17 -11.39 1.31
C HIS A 122 -9.37 -11.35 0.34
N LEU A 123 -9.16 -11.14 -0.96
CA LEU A 123 -10.23 -11.08 -1.96
C LEU A 123 -10.87 -12.45 -2.23
N PRO A 124 -10.11 -13.54 -2.48
CA PRO A 124 -10.68 -14.88 -2.57
C PRO A 124 -11.51 -15.27 -1.34
N ILE A 125 -11.00 -14.96 -0.13
CA ILE A 125 -11.68 -15.24 1.13
C ILE A 125 -12.97 -14.43 1.24
N LEU A 126 -12.93 -13.14 0.89
CA LEU A 126 -14.12 -12.29 0.88
C LEU A 126 -15.18 -12.85 -0.07
N ASN A 127 -14.81 -13.21 -1.30
CA ASN A 127 -15.72 -13.75 -2.31
C ASN A 127 -16.34 -15.08 -1.88
N LEU A 128 -15.57 -15.96 -1.25
CA LEU A 128 -16.09 -17.20 -0.68
C LEU A 128 -17.09 -16.92 0.43
N MET A 129 -16.75 -16.02 1.36
CA MET A 129 -17.64 -15.68 2.47
C MET A 129 -18.93 -15.03 1.98
N THR A 130 -18.88 -14.10 1.05
CA THR A 130 -20.09 -13.49 0.49
C THR A 130 -20.92 -14.50 -0.29
N TYR A 131 -20.31 -15.39 -1.08
CA TYR A 131 -21.04 -16.43 -1.80
C TYR A 131 -21.84 -17.36 -0.87
N TYR A 132 -21.26 -17.79 0.27
CA TYR A 132 -21.93 -18.72 1.18
C TYR A 132 -22.82 -18.07 2.26
N LEU A 133 -22.53 -16.83 2.65
CA LEU A 133 -23.17 -16.17 3.81
C LEU A 133 -24.03 -14.96 3.44
N SER A 134 -23.92 -14.39 2.23
CA SER A 134 -24.61 -13.13 1.90
C SER A 134 -26.13 -13.25 1.91
N GLU A 135 -26.70 -14.42 1.62
CA GLU A 135 -28.16 -14.63 1.69
C GLU A 135 -28.66 -14.91 3.12
N LYS A 136 -27.77 -15.30 4.03
CA LYS A 136 -28.14 -15.75 5.39
C LYS A 136 -28.03 -14.67 6.46
N VAL A 137 -27.37 -13.55 6.16
CA VAL A 137 -27.05 -12.52 7.16
C VAL A 137 -27.72 -11.19 6.80
N ASN A 138 -28.67 -10.76 7.64
CA ASN A 138 -29.42 -9.52 7.45
C ASN A 138 -28.55 -8.24 7.55
N HIS A 139 -27.39 -8.33 8.21
CA HIS A 139 -26.47 -7.20 8.38
C HIS A 139 -25.06 -7.57 7.89
N PRO A 140 -24.67 -7.21 6.65
CA PRO A 140 -23.38 -7.59 6.07
C PRO A 140 -22.17 -7.02 6.84
N VAL A 141 -22.37 -5.95 7.63
CA VAL A 141 -21.33 -5.38 8.48
C VAL A 141 -20.84 -6.37 9.54
N LEU A 142 -21.71 -7.28 10.01
CA LEU A 142 -21.35 -8.32 10.97
C LEU A 142 -20.37 -9.36 10.38
N LEU A 143 -20.27 -9.46 9.04
CA LEU A 143 -19.34 -10.36 8.37
C LEU A 143 -17.89 -9.84 8.35
N VAL A 144 -17.67 -8.56 8.65
CA VAL A 144 -16.32 -7.94 8.63
C VAL A 144 -15.41 -8.55 9.68
N ILE A 145 -15.92 -8.77 10.90
CA ILE A 145 -15.13 -9.34 12.01
C ILE A 145 -14.70 -10.78 11.68
N PRO A 146 -15.62 -11.71 11.34
CA PRO A 146 -15.25 -13.06 10.90
C PRO A 146 -14.30 -13.04 9.70
N TRP A 147 -14.54 -12.17 8.71
CA TRP A 147 -13.68 -12.05 7.55
C TRP A 147 -12.24 -11.66 7.90
N LEU A 148 -12.05 -10.70 8.82
CA LEU A 148 -10.72 -10.33 9.30
C LEU A 148 -10.02 -11.52 9.96
N PHE A 149 -10.69 -12.22 10.88
CA PHE A 149 -10.11 -13.38 11.56
C PHE A 149 -9.74 -14.51 10.61
N VAL A 150 -10.63 -14.85 9.67
CA VAL A 150 -10.38 -15.89 8.66
C VAL A 150 -9.25 -15.47 7.72
N THR A 151 -9.21 -14.21 7.30
CA THR A 151 -8.17 -13.70 6.40
C THR A 151 -6.80 -13.75 7.06
N PHE A 152 -6.65 -13.21 8.27
CA PHE A 152 -5.36 -13.25 8.97
C PHE A 152 -4.97 -14.68 9.38
N GLY A 153 -5.93 -15.51 9.80
CA GLY A 153 -5.68 -16.90 10.16
C GLY A 153 -5.20 -17.76 8.99
N LEU A 154 -5.93 -17.73 7.87
CA LEU A 154 -5.53 -18.47 6.66
C LEU A 154 -4.22 -17.92 6.08
N SER A 155 -4.03 -16.60 6.09
CA SER A 155 -2.78 -16.01 5.61
C SER A 155 -1.59 -16.43 6.45
N TYR A 156 -1.75 -16.53 7.78
CA TYR A 156 -0.71 -17.03 8.66
C TYR A 156 -0.36 -18.50 8.35
N LEU A 157 -1.37 -19.35 8.11
CA LEU A 157 -1.14 -20.75 7.72
C LEU A 157 -0.38 -20.83 6.38
N ILE A 158 -0.79 -20.06 5.38
CA ILE A 158 -0.11 -20.02 4.08
C ILE A 158 1.33 -19.51 4.24
N HIS A 159 1.54 -18.46 5.04
CA HIS A 159 2.88 -17.95 5.34
C HIS A 159 3.78 -19.03 5.97
N MET A 160 3.25 -19.77 6.95
CA MET A 160 4.02 -20.78 7.67
C MET A 160 4.31 -22.03 6.82
N TYR A 161 3.35 -22.50 6.03
CA TYR A 161 3.44 -23.77 5.28
C TYR A 161 3.94 -23.63 3.84
N PHE A 162 3.81 -22.46 3.21
CA PHE A 162 4.23 -22.24 1.83
C PHE A 162 5.33 -21.20 1.72
N GLU A 163 5.11 -19.98 2.22
CA GLU A 163 6.05 -18.88 1.99
C GLU A 163 7.40 -19.10 2.71
N LYS A 164 7.36 -19.45 3.99
CA LYS A 164 8.57 -19.71 4.79
C LYS A 164 9.43 -20.84 4.22
N PRO A 165 8.91 -22.05 3.92
CA PRO A 165 9.75 -23.13 3.38
C PRO A 165 10.29 -22.81 1.98
N ILE A 166 9.56 -22.06 1.14
CA ILE A 166 10.06 -21.64 -0.18
C ILE A 166 11.17 -20.59 -0.05
N MET A 167 11.05 -19.67 0.93
CA MET A 167 12.10 -18.68 1.18
C MET A 167 13.38 -19.29 1.77
N ASP A 168 13.25 -20.34 2.60
CA ASP A 168 14.39 -21.04 3.19
C ASP A 168 15.14 -21.94 2.17
N LEU A 169 14.63 -22.11 0.94
CA LEU A 169 15.30 -22.79 -0.16
C LEU A 169 16.31 -21.91 -0.92
N ARG A 170 16.45 -20.63 -0.56
CA ARG A 170 17.28 -19.64 -1.25
C ARG A 170 18.40 -19.11 -0.35
#